data_AF-A0A9W4R5P2-F1
#
_entry.id   AF-A0A9W4R5P2-F1
#
_cell.length_a   1.000
_cell.length_b   1.000
_cell.length_c   1.000
_cell.angle_alpha   90.00
_cell.angle_beta   90.00
_cell.angle_gamma   90.00
#
_symmetry.space_group_name_H-M   'P 1'
#
loop_
_entity.id
_entity.type
_entity.pdbx_description
1 polymer ?
#
loop_
_entity_poly.entity_id
_entity_poly.type
_entity_poly.pdbx_seq_one_letter_code
_entity_poly.pdbx_strand_id
1 'polypeptide(L)'
;MLAPEQLVLYQIDLSEVFEGDCEVGHFYSHQHHEAAFVNHLVVSRIESGQRYLIRNNQFIHSNEHTDVEVVQTIDNVVLLRTLLDEYFAIAASDEHLQVAFDKVRTRIAL
;
A
#
# COMPACT_ATOMS: atom_id res chain seq x y z
N MET A 1 -24.99 14.58 -4.61
CA MET A 1 -23.63 14.21 -4.18
C MET A 1 -23.30 15.01 -2.94
N LEU A 2 -22.88 14.34 -1.86
CA LEU A 2 -22.27 15.01 -0.72
C LEU A 2 -20.88 15.53 -1.13
N ALA A 3 -20.49 16.69 -0.63
CA ALA A 3 -19.13 17.18 -0.83
C ALA A 3 -18.12 16.19 -0.21
N PRO A 4 -16.96 15.95 -0.83
CA PRO A 4 -15.94 15.07 -0.25
C PRO A 4 -15.49 15.60 1.12
N GLU A 5 -15.19 14.69 2.03
CA GLU A 5 -14.61 15.03 3.33
C GLU A 5 -13.25 15.72 3.13
N GLN A 6 -13.03 16.83 3.82
CA GLN A 6 -11.77 17.56 3.77
C GLN A 6 -10.81 17.00 4.81
N LEU A 7 -9.82 16.22 4.35
CA LEU A 7 -8.78 15.62 5.19
C LEU A 7 -7.41 16.24 4.92
N VAL A 8 -6.66 16.58 5.97
CA VAL A 8 -5.25 16.98 5.85
C VAL A 8 -4.39 15.72 5.72
N LEU A 9 -3.71 15.56 4.58
CA LEU A 9 -2.89 14.36 4.31
C LEU A 9 -1.46 14.49 4.83
N TYR A 10 -0.80 15.60 4.51
CA TYR A 10 0.58 15.89 4.91
C TYR A 10 0.85 17.38 4.85
N GLN A 11 1.93 17.80 5.50
CA GLN A 11 2.46 19.16 5.45
C GLN A 11 3.80 19.14 4.73
N ILE A 12 4.04 20.16 3.90
CA ILE A 12 5.33 20.39 3.25
C ILE A 12 5.81 21.80 3.57
N ASP A 13 7.12 21.99 3.55
CA ASP A 13 7.73 23.29 3.35
C ASP A 13 8.26 23.41 1.90
N LEU A 14 8.62 24.63 1.49
CA LEU A 14 9.04 24.93 0.11
C LEU A 14 10.57 25.05 -0.03
N SER A 15 11.34 24.51 0.90
CA SER A 15 12.80 24.52 0.83
C SER A 15 13.28 23.67 -0.35
N GLU A 16 14.46 23.99 -0.88
CA GLU A 16 15.12 23.13 -1.86
C GLU A 16 15.52 21.81 -1.19
N VAL A 17 15.15 20.69 -1.80
CA VAL A 17 15.46 19.33 -1.35
C VAL A 17 16.33 18.67 -2.41
N PHE A 18 17.42 18.04 -1.99
CA PHE A 18 18.33 17.32 -2.87
C PHE A 18 18.20 15.81 -2.68
N GLU A 19 18.75 15.03 -3.61
CA GLU A 19 18.72 13.56 -3.53
C GLU A 19 19.31 13.03 -2.20
N GLY A 20 20.36 13.68 -1.69
CA GLY A 20 20.97 13.30 -0.41
C GLY A 20 20.01 13.43 0.79
N ASP A 21 19.06 14.35 0.74
CA ASP A 21 18.03 14.50 1.77
C ASP A 21 16.98 13.38 1.67
N CYS A 22 16.61 12.99 0.43
CA CYS A 22 15.73 11.86 0.17
C CYS A 22 16.31 10.53 0.68
N GLU A 23 17.63 10.33 0.57
CA GLU A 23 18.31 9.14 1.09
C GLU A 23 18.19 9.02 2.62
N VAL A 24 18.24 10.13 3.35
CA VAL A 24 18.01 10.13 4.80
C VAL A 24 16.58 9.70 5.13
N GLY A 25 15.60 10.22 4.38
CA GLY A 25 14.20 9.82 4.48
C GLY A 25 13.96 8.35 4.12
N HIS A 26 14.63 7.85 3.08
CA HIS A 26 14.60 6.45 2.67
C HIS A 26 15.17 5.55 3.77
N PHE A 27 16.34 5.91 4.32
CA PHE A 27 16.98 5.17 5.40
C PHE A 27 16.05 4.95 6.58
N TYR A 28 15.41 6.03 7.08
CA TYR A 28 14.43 5.93 8.16
C TYR A 28 13.22 5.07 7.76
N SER A 29 12.62 5.36 6.60
CA SER A 29 11.35 4.75 6.18
C SER A 29 11.42 3.24 5.97
N HIS A 30 12.58 2.72 5.54
CA HIS A 30 12.76 1.29 5.23
C HIS A 30 13.36 0.45 6.36
N GLN A 31 13.91 1.05 7.43
CA GLN A 31 14.60 0.31 8.51
C GLN A 31 14.07 0.58 9.91
N HIS A 32 13.55 1.78 10.19
CA HIS A 32 13.18 2.14 11.56
C HIS A 32 11.98 1.32 12.04
N HIS A 33 12.05 0.74 13.24
CA HIS A 33 11.05 -0.22 13.74
C HIS A 33 9.63 0.37 13.86
N GLU A 34 9.50 1.70 13.95
CA GLU A 34 8.22 2.41 13.96
C GLU A 34 7.78 2.95 12.58
N ALA A 35 8.63 2.86 11.55
CA ALA A 35 8.27 3.36 10.22
C ALA A 35 7.17 2.51 9.57
N ALA A 36 6.26 3.14 8.83
CA ALA A 36 5.10 2.45 8.26
C ALA A 36 5.49 1.38 7.22
N PHE A 37 6.43 1.69 6.31
CA PHE A 37 6.74 0.83 5.16
C PHE A 37 7.52 -0.43 5.51
N VAL A 38 8.33 -0.43 6.57
CA VAL A 38 8.95 -1.66 7.06
C VAL A 38 7.94 -2.57 7.79
N ASN A 39 6.77 -2.03 8.14
CA ASN A 39 5.82 -2.68 9.03
C ASN A 39 4.52 -3.14 8.34
N HIS A 40 4.23 -2.61 7.17
CA HIS A 40 2.99 -2.85 6.44
C HIS A 40 3.27 -3.24 4.99
N LEU A 41 2.49 -4.18 4.46
CA LEU A 41 2.42 -4.40 3.02
C LEU A 41 1.48 -3.37 2.42
N VAL A 42 1.99 -2.47 1.59
CA VAL A 42 1.18 -1.45 0.93
C VAL A 42 1.47 -1.45 -0.55
N VAL A 43 0.43 -1.58 -1.38
CA VAL A 43 0.51 -1.47 -2.84
C VAL A 43 -0.68 -0.65 -3.30
N SER A 44 -0.45 0.40 -4.08
CA SER A 44 -1.53 1.26 -4.56
C SER A 44 -1.37 1.52 -6.05
N ARG A 45 -2.49 1.45 -6.78
CA ARG A 45 -2.60 1.89 -8.17
C ARG A 45 -3.84 2.75 -8.30
N ILE A 46 -3.70 3.93 -8.89
CA ILE A 46 -4.79 4.84 -9.17
C ILE A 46 -4.91 4.95 -10.69
N GLU A 47 -6.11 4.76 -11.19
CA GLU A 47 -6.48 4.93 -12.59
C GLU A 47 -7.69 5.86 -12.69
N SER A 48 -8.10 6.22 -13.89
CA SER A 48 -9.21 7.16 -14.11
C SER A 48 -10.48 6.75 -13.34
N GLY A 49 -10.73 7.41 -12.21
CA GLY A 49 -11.81 7.18 -11.25
C GLY A 49 -11.85 5.79 -10.61
N GLN A 50 -10.73 5.06 -10.59
CA GLN A 50 -10.60 3.78 -9.91
C GLN A 50 -9.35 3.75 -9.04
N ARG A 51 -9.47 3.18 -7.85
CA ARG A 51 -8.37 3.03 -6.91
C ARG A 51 -8.28 1.60 -6.44
N TYR A 52 -7.10 1.01 -6.57
CA TYR A 52 -6.76 -0.31 -6.06
C TYR A 52 -5.73 -0.15 -4.96
N LEU A 53 -5.97 -0.77 -3.81
CA LEU A 53 -5.10 -0.69 -2.64
C LEU A 53 -5.00 -2.07 -1.99
N ILE A 54 -3.78 -2.58 -1.85
CA ILE A 54 -3.46 -3.59 -0.86
C ILE A 54 -2.93 -2.87 0.37
N ARG A 55 -3.53 -3.10 1.53
CA ARG A 55 -3.01 -2.70 2.84
C ARG A 55 -3.04 -3.91 3.76
N ASN A 56 -1.87 -4.42 4.11
CA ASN A 56 -1.69 -5.66 4.86
C ASN A 56 -2.40 -6.83 4.18
N ASN A 57 -3.43 -7.39 4.83
CA ASN A 57 -4.23 -8.50 4.34
C ASN A 57 -5.54 -8.06 3.70
N GLN A 58 -5.69 -6.77 3.36
CA GLN A 58 -6.91 -6.26 2.72
C GLN A 58 -6.60 -5.74 1.32
N PHE A 59 -7.40 -6.18 0.36
CA PHE A 59 -7.52 -5.56 -0.95
C PHE A 59 -8.78 -4.70 -0.97
N ILE A 60 -8.63 -3.46 -1.43
CA ILE A 60 -9.68 -2.45 -1.52
C ILE A 60 -9.70 -1.94 -2.96
N HIS A 61 -10.87 -2.01 -3.59
CA HIS A 61 -11.13 -1.43 -4.90
C HIS A 61 -12.27 -0.43 -4.79
N SER A 62 -11.98 0.84 -5.06
CA SER A 62 -12.97 1.92 -5.06
C SER A 62 -13.18 2.43 -6.48
N ASN A 63 -14.43 2.57 -6.92
CA ASN A 63 -14.80 3.14 -8.22
C ASN A 63 -15.67 4.38 -8.01
N GLU A 64 -15.09 5.54 -8.34
CA GLU A 64 -15.69 6.86 -8.14
C GLU A 64 -16.88 7.12 -9.09
N HIS A 65 -16.95 6.42 -10.22
CA HIS A 65 -18.04 6.59 -11.19
C HIS A 65 -19.32 5.88 -10.76
N THR A 66 -19.17 4.75 -10.06
CA THR A 66 -20.30 3.92 -9.62
C THR A 66 -20.56 4.04 -8.12
N ASP A 67 -19.70 4.74 -7.38
CA ASP A 67 -19.73 4.82 -5.92
C ASP A 67 -19.68 3.43 -5.25
N VAL A 68 -18.94 2.50 -5.87
CA VAL A 68 -18.80 1.12 -5.40
C VAL A 68 -17.43 0.96 -4.75
N GLU A 69 -17.41 0.41 -3.55
CA GLU A 69 -16.21 -0.06 -2.88
C GLU A 69 -16.31 -1.56 -2.61
N VAL A 70 -15.28 -2.30 -2.99
CA VAL A 70 -15.12 -3.72 -2.72
C VAL A 70 -13.93 -3.91 -1.78
N VAL A 71 -14.16 -4.62 -0.68
CA VAL A 71 -13.10 -5.01 0.27
C VAL A 71 -13.02 -6.52 0.32
N GLN A 72 -11.83 -7.06 0.07
CA GLN A 72 -11.54 -8.49 0.11
C GLN A 72 -10.38 -8.77 1.05
N THR A 73 -10.51 -9.82 1.87
CA THR A 73 -9.39 -10.31 2.69
C THR A 73 -8.49 -11.22 1.87
N ILE A 74 -7.19 -11.02 1.98
CA ILE A 74 -6.13 -11.83 1.38
C ILE A 74 -5.69 -12.86 2.41
N ASP A 75 -6.19 -14.09 2.29
CA ASP A 75 -5.99 -15.17 3.26
C ASP A 75 -4.83 -16.12 2.89
N ASN A 76 -4.31 -16.03 1.66
CA ASN A 76 -3.21 -16.83 1.19
C ASN A 76 -2.32 -16.10 0.16
N VAL A 77 -1.08 -16.56 0.01
CA VAL A 77 -0.08 -15.97 -0.89
C VAL A 77 -0.45 -16.10 -2.38
N VAL A 78 -1.23 -17.12 -2.75
CA VAL A 78 -1.67 -17.32 -4.14
C VAL A 78 -2.61 -16.19 -4.55
N LEU A 79 -3.56 -15.84 -3.67
CA LEU A 79 -4.45 -14.70 -3.87
C LEU A 79 -3.67 -13.38 -3.91
N LEU A 80 -2.68 -13.17 -3.03
CA LEU A 80 -1.81 -12.00 -3.09
C LEU A 80 -1.16 -11.88 -4.47
N ARG A 81 -0.56 -12.96 -4.97
CA ARG A 81 0.09 -12.99 -6.28
C ARG A 81 -0.89 -12.67 -7.42
N THR A 82 -2.07 -13.27 -7.42
CA THR A 82 -3.11 -13.00 -8.43
C THR A 82 -3.49 -11.52 -8.43
N LEU A 83 -3.71 -10.92 -7.26
CA LEU A 83 -4.07 -9.51 -7.17
C LEU A 83 -2.94 -8.59 -7.68
N LEU A 84 -1.69 -8.91 -7.34
CA LEU A 84 -0.51 -8.16 -7.80
C LEU A 84 -0.35 -8.18 -9.32
N ASP A 85 -0.60 -9.33 -9.94
CA ASP A 85 -0.54 -9.49 -11.40
C ASP A 85 -1.69 -8.75 -12.09
N GLU A 86 -2.94 -9.05 -11.69
CA GLU A 86 -4.15 -8.52 -12.35
C GLU A 86 -4.31 -7.01 -12.18
N TYR A 87 -4.09 -6.50 -10.97
CA TYR A 87 -4.41 -5.10 -10.64
C TYR A 87 -3.19 -4.19 -10.55
N PHE A 88 -1.99 -4.71 -10.28
CA PHE A 88 -0.83 -3.85 -10.01
C PHE A 88 0.32 -4.00 -11.03
N ALA A 89 0.25 -4.98 -11.93
CA ALA A 89 1.34 -5.29 -12.87
C ALA A 89 2.70 -5.52 -12.17
N ILE A 90 2.66 -6.12 -10.98
CA ILE A 90 3.85 -6.43 -10.19
C ILE A 90 4.12 -7.94 -10.25
N ALA A 91 5.26 -8.30 -10.82
CA ALA A 91 5.81 -9.65 -10.75
C ALA A 91 6.89 -9.71 -9.64
N ALA A 92 6.77 -10.69 -8.76
CA ALA A 92 7.75 -10.98 -7.71
C ALA A 92 7.93 -12.50 -7.58
N SER A 93 9.08 -12.94 -7.07
CA SER A 93 9.30 -14.36 -6.81
C SER A 93 8.41 -14.85 -5.66
N ASP A 94 8.04 -16.12 -5.71
CA ASP A 94 7.23 -16.76 -4.66
C ASP A 94 7.89 -16.64 -3.28
N GLU A 95 9.22 -16.69 -3.21
CA GLU A 95 9.99 -16.47 -1.97
C GLU A 95 9.72 -15.09 -1.36
N HIS A 96 9.84 -14.01 -2.15
CA HIS A 96 9.62 -12.65 -1.66
C HIS A 96 8.16 -12.41 -1.26
N LEU A 97 7.22 -12.97 -2.02
CA LEU A 97 5.79 -12.88 -1.71
C LEU A 97 5.46 -13.60 -0.40
N GLN A 98 6.04 -14.78 -0.18
CA GLN A 98 5.85 -15.55 1.05
C GLN A 98 6.40 -14.78 2.26
N VAL A 99 7.62 -14.23 2.16
CA VAL A 99 8.23 -13.42 3.24
C VAL A 99 7.36 -12.20 3.57
N ALA A 100 6.89 -11.46 2.56
CA ALA A 100 6.03 -10.29 2.77
C ALA A 100 4.70 -10.69 3.43
N PHE A 101 4.08 -11.78 2.98
CA PHE A 101 2.81 -12.27 3.48
C PHE A 101 2.91 -12.75 4.94
N ASP A 102 3.94 -13.53 5.28
CA ASP A 102 4.14 -14.05 6.64
C ASP A 102 4.46 -12.93 7.65
N LYS A 103 5.22 -11.92 7.22
CA LYS A 103 5.54 -10.74 8.03
C LYS A 103 4.28 -9.99 8.43
N VAL A 104 3.33 -9.81 7.51
CA VAL A 104 2.04 -9.18 7.78
C VAL A 104 1.18 -10.04 8.72
N ARG A 105 1.10 -11.35 8.49
CA ARG A 105 0.30 -12.27 9.32
C ARG A 105 0.75 -12.31 10.77
N THR A 106 2.07 -12.37 11.00
CA THR A 106 2.65 -12.42 12.35
C THR A 106 2.27 -11.19 13.18
N ARG A 107 2.08 -10.04 12.52
CA ARG A 107 1.76 -8.76 13.19
C ARG A 107 0.28 -8.53 13.40
N ILE A 108 -0.58 -9.09 12.56
CA ILE A 108 -2.04 -9.07 12.80
C ILE A 108 -2.42 -9.97 13.99
N ALA A 109 -1.60 -10.98 14.30
CA ALA A 109 -1.83 -11.92 15.40
C ALA A 109 -1.41 -11.40 16.80
N LEU A 110 -0.82 -10.20 16.89
CA LEU A 110 -0.41 -9.51 18.12
C LEU A 110 -1.41 -8.42 18.47
#